data_AF-A0A2S9H086-F1
#
_entry.id   AF-A0A2S9H086-F1
#
_cell.length_a   1.000
_cell.length_b   1.000
_cell.length_c   1.000
_cell.angle_alpha   90.00
_cell.angle_beta   90.00
_cell.angle_gamma   90.00
#
_symmetry.space_group_name_H-M   'P 1'
#
loop_
_entity.id
_entity.type
_entity.pdbx_description
1 polymer ?
#
loop_
_entity_poly.entity_id
_entity_poly.type
_entity_poly.pdbx_seq_one_letter_code
_entity_poly.pdbx_strand_id
1 'polypeptide(L)'
;MNKSSQKFGKKYTAGMHDRADELRATRPQLNSIFRKRSLLAMLTGSAILYGCGGGNSPADSSAAAVGKTEARQLAAASSTELTATSSDAGLQSGFNQAVTEARLLNFTDANYPFLLSLGWPTTDSRCAESTMVTGYLAGIQNRCAYYSRDYVHQATGAYYLGMYEQNYQMAYHFATILHNNSGALAPYWAIGANGNEYEQNDESPAPFEIGQNIANMYRLTADSRYLGSAFSAYINNINNNFSNINNNQYINADGFRMARLEDGEAATYNEFVSNAGVPPTTSIVLGGDMAASEIAYYRGVSQYPAMQASGDTTNMAGQFNTLSSNFNSHWYLGGAGHFSVALTGVTGTTYSSANYASLTYYDHYAQEPNLFPLYKGIITDPTALANQATYVDSNAEAAFVAAGNSLQSPGVESHTYLPTAFYNANMPDTAWKWLTRLAAWQVQGGTSTYPEVGFALISDTITKVLGVDFDAPNNNLTTLANLPSSFSSGNYVQVSNIPIHNAALTFSLTISQTAVGTQGLVSTMLAFNTDPSLQPNGGVYWIPRFRTAAGYHCNVFSTFKNGTSRTDTFNLIYDPTTETYGCNADNRGIWLYAGDPNYAVTSMTVTSSI
;
A
#
# COMPACT_ATOMS: atom_id res chain seq x y z
N MET A 1 -64.32 -4.00 28.91
CA MET A 1 -64.50 -2.77 28.11
C MET A 1 -63.17 -2.46 27.43
N ASN A 2 -63.20 -2.37 26.08
CA ASN A 2 -62.26 -1.81 25.07
C ASN A 2 -60.74 -1.76 25.37
N LYS A 3 -59.88 -2.45 24.58
CA LYS A 3 -59.30 -2.11 23.24
C LYS A 3 -58.40 -0.84 23.32
N SER A 4 -57.16 -0.78 22.83
CA SER A 4 -56.46 -1.52 21.77
C SER A 4 -54.92 -1.47 21.91
N SER A 5 -54.29 -2.52 21.40
CA SER A 5 -52.86 -2.69 21.11
C SER A 5 -52.45 -2.01 19.79
N GLN A 6 -51.24 -1.44 19.73
CA GLN A 6 -50.54 -1.19 18.46
C GLN A 6 -49.18 -1.91 18.42
N LYS A 7 -49.00 -2.66 17.33
CA LYS A 7 -47.85 -3.47 16.95
C LYS A 7 -46.77 -2.57 16.34
N PHE A 8 -45.51 -2.75 16.75
CA PHE A 8 -44.35 -2.46 15.89
C PHE A 8 -43.70 -3.79 15.54
N GLY A 9 -43.71 -4.13 14.26
CA GLY A 9 -43.07 -5.30 13.71
C GLY A 9 -42.88 -5.13 12.22
N LYS A 10 -41.67 -5.51 11.76
CA LYS A 10 -41.24 -5.77 10.38
C LYS A 10 -41.05 -4.56 9.45
N LYS A 11 -39.78 -4.14 9.33
CA LYS A 11 -39.16 -3.69 8.07
C LYS A 11 -37.67 -4.10 8.06
N TYR A 12 -37.42 -5.39 7.85
CA TYR A 12 -36.15 -5.92 7.35
C TYR A 12 -36.54 -7.07 6.44
N THR A 13 -36.39 -6.84 5.13
CA THR A 13 -36.48 -7.75 3.96
C THR A 13 -37.13 -7.01 2.79
N ALA A 14 -36.34 -6.19 2.07
CA ALA A 14 -36.57 -5.79 0.68
C ALA A 14 -35.36 -4.95 0.25
N GLY A 15 -34.42 -5.56 -0.47
CA GLY A 15 -33.16 -4.93 -0.88
C GLY A 15 -32.08 -5.92 -1.33
N MET A 16 -32.38 -7.22 -1.36
CA MET A 16 -31.58 -8.27 -1.98
C MET A 16 -32.40 -8.80 -3.17
N HIS A 17 -31.82 -8.78 -4.37
CA HIS A 17 -32.43 -8.93 -5.70
C HIS A 17 -32.93 -7.63 -6.36
N ASP A 18 -32.00 -6.73 -6.72
CA ASP A 18 -32.09 -5.91 -7.95
C ASP A 18 -30.78 -5.12 -8.21
N ARG A 19 -29.65 -5.83 -8.33
CA ARG A 19 -28.35 -5.20 -8.67
C ARG A 19 -27.57 -5.91 -9.78
N ALA A 20 -28.24 -6.72 -10.59
CA ALA A 20 -27.62 -7.38 -11.74
C ALA A 20 -27.98 -6.77 -13.11
N ASP A 21 -28.99 -5.89 -13.21
CA ASP A 21 -29.52 -5.44 -14.51
C ASP A 21 -29.38 -3.93 -14.83
N GLU A 22 -28.75 -3.12 -13.97
CA GLU A 22 -28.57 -1.68 -14.24
C GLU A 22 -27.26 -1.29 -14.97
N LEU A 23 -26.46 -2.26 -15.42
CA LEU A 23 -25.31 -2.01 -16.31
C LEU A 23 -25.59 -2.34 -17.79
N ARG A 24 -26.85 -2.62 -18.16
CA ARG A 24 -27.27 -2.92 -19.55
C ARG A 24 -28.41 -2.04 -20.06
N ALA A 25 -28.31 -0.72 -19.94
CA ALA A 25 -29.09 0.16 -20.81
C ALA A 25 -28.53 1.58 -20.83
N THR A 26 -27.87 1.96 -21.93
CA THR A 26 -27.98 3.25 -22.67
C THR A 26 -26.66 3.61 -23.36
N ARG A 27 -26.45 3.08 -24.56
CA ARG A 27 -25.68 3.75 -25.61
C ARG A 27 -26.60 3.98 -26.81
N PRO A 28 -26.82 5.22 -27.26
CA PRO A 28 -27.16 5.46 -28.65
C PRO A 28 -25.89 5.68 -29.47
N GLN A 29 -25.87 5.01 -30.62
CA GLN A 29 -24.92 5.19 -31.69
C GLN A 29 -24.84 6.66 -32.15
N LEU A 30 -23.63 7.16 -32.36
CA LEU A 30 -23.36 8.21 -33.35
C LEU A 30 -22.01 7.92 -34.02
N ASN A 31 -22.11 7.21 -35.14
CA ASN A 31 -21.06 7.14 -36.15
C ASN A 31 -21.30 8.26 -37.17
N SER A 32 -20.19 8.79 -37.68
CA SER A 32 -20.04 9.69 -38.83
C SER A 32 -20.27 11.18 -38.56
N ILE A 33 -19.20 11.96 -38.79
CA ILE A 33 -19.11 13.19 -39.60
C ILE A 33 -17.93 14.05 -39.08
N PHE A 34 -16.73 13.84 -39.61
CA PHE A 34 -15.96 14.85 -40.36
C PHE A 34 -14.53 14.38 -40.66
N ARG A 35 -14.19 14.40 -41.95
CA ARG A 35 -12.86 14.21 -42.51
C ARG A 35 -12.01 15.46 -42.34
N LYS A 36 -10.69 15.23 -42.17
CA LYS A 36 -9.53 16.01 -42.66
C LYS A 36 -9.54 17.53 -42.50
N ARG A 37 -8.52 18.06 -41.81
CA ARG A 37 -7.55 19.02 -42.39
C ARG A 37 -6.32 19.18 -41.50
N SER A 38 -5.16 18.95 -42.10
CA SER A 38 -3.84 19.39 -41.65
C SER A 38 -3.75 20.92 -41.72
N LEU A 39 -3.05 21.58 -40.79
CA LEU A 39 -1.97 22.52 -41.12
C LEU A 39 -1.17 22.95 -39.89
N LEU A 40 0.13 23.07 -40.13
CA LEU A 40 1.23 23.58 -39.31
C LEU A 40 1.14 25.11 -39.17
N ALA A 41 1.44 25.68 -38.00
CA ALA A 41 1.95 27.05 -37.86
C ALA A 41 2.65 27.27 -36.51
N MET A 42 3.98 27.44 -36.57
CA MET A 42 4.81 28.07 -35.54
C MET A 42 4.47 29.56 -35.44
N LEU A 43 4.47 30.11 -34.23
CA LEU A 43 4.63 31.55 -34.00
C LEU A 43 5.36 31.79 -32.67
N THR A 44 6.60 32.27 -32.82
CA THR A 44 7.46 32.85 -31.79
C THR A 44 6.96 34.25 -31.42
N GLY A 45 6.89 34.57 -30.12
CA GLY A 45 6.56 35.92 -29.64
C GLY A 45 7.36 36.28 -28.39
N SER A 46 8.34 37.18 -28.55
CA SER A 46 9.13 37.81 -27.49
C SER A 46 8.30 38.83 -26.71
N ALA A 47 8.47 38.89 -25.38
CA ALA A 47 7.88 39.94 -24.54
C ALA A 47 8.97 40.91 -24.03
N ILE A 48 8.71 42.20 -24.22
CA ILE A 48 9.51 43.36 -23.81
C ILE A 48 9.02 43.83 -22.44
N LEU A 49 9.96 44.10 -21.53
CA LEU A 49 9.77 44.69 -20.20
C LEU A 49 9.80 46.23 -20.26
N TYR A 50 8.91 46.90 -19.51
CA TYR A 50 9.12 48.25 -18.96
C TYR A 50 8.31 48.45 -17.65
N GLY A 51 9.00 48.90 -16.57
CA GLY A 51 8.43 49.45 -15.31
C GLY A 51 7.95 50.91 -15.49
N CYS A 52 7.49 51.73 -14.54
CA CYS A 52 7.40 51.84 -13.06
C CYS A 52 6.14 52.72 -12.78
N GLY A 53 5.64 53.07 -11.57
CA GLY A 53 6.07 52.99 -10.18
C GLY A 53 5.07 53.78 -9.25
N GLY A 54 5.26 53.64 -7.92
CA GLY A 54 4.77 54.48 -6.79
C GLY A 54 3.30 54.30 -6.35
N GLY A 55 2.89 54.14 -5.08
CA GLY A 55 3.57 54.09 -3.78
C GLY A 55 2.53 54.40 -2.67
N ASN A 56 2.42 53.55 -1.64
CA ASN A 56 2.14 53.87 -0.21
C ASN A 56 1.80 52.59 0.58
N SER A 57 2.37 52.48 1.77
CA SER A 57 2.20 51.43 2.81
C SER A 57 1.83 52.14 4.12
N PRO A 58 1.27 51.48 5.18
CA PRO A 58 1.68 50.14 5.61
C PRO A 58 0.61 49.21 6.25
N ALA A 59 1.07 47.97 6.42
CA ALA A 59 0.69 46.95 7.40
C ALA A 59 -0.40 45.92 7.05
N ASP A 60 0.02 44.67 7.29
CA ASP A 60 -0.69 43.39 7.36
C ASP A 60 -1.06 42.64 6.06
N SER A 61 -0.65 41.36 6.06
CA SER A 61 -0.93 40.26 5.12
C SER A 61 -0.07 40.17 3.84
N SER A 62 1.09 39.52 3.94
CA SER A 62 1.79 38.98 2.76
C SER A 62 2.55 37.68 3.05
N ALA A 63 1.82 36.57 3.05
CA ALA A 63 2.40 35.23 2.84
C ALA A 63 1.61 34.39 1.81
N ALA A 64 0.57 34.95 1.16
CA ALA A 64 -0.39 34.18 0.37
C ALA A 64 -0.41 34.50 -1.15
N ALA A 65 0.58 35.22 -1.70
CA ALA A 65 0.43 35.81 -3.04
C ALA A 65 1.60 35.62 -4.01
N VAL A 66 2.52 34.65 -3.79
CA VAL A 66 3.66 34.41 -4.71
C VAL A 66 3.57 33.06 -5.45
N GLY A 67 2.49 32.28 -5.29
CA GLY A 67 2.36 30.94 -5.92
C GLY A 67 1.53 30.86 -7.21
N LYS A 68 1.02 31.96 -7.77
CA LYS A 68 -0.08 31.91 -8.77
C LYS A 68 0.34 31.99 -10.25
N THR A 69 1.57 31.63 -10.62
CA THR A 69 1.99 31.72 -12.05
C THR A 69 2.89 30.57 -12.51
N GLU A 70 2.64 29.33 -12.07
CA GLU A 70 3.34 28.14 -12.61
C GLU A 70 2.41 27.09 -13.27
N ALA A 71 1.09 27.30 -13.30
CA ALA A 71 0.15 26.31 -13.81
C ALA A 71 -0.05 26.28 -15.34
N ARG A 72 0.83 26.90 -16.14
CA ARG A 72 0.73 26.85 -17.62
C ARG A 72 2.09 26.73 -18.30
N GLN A 73 2.72 25.57 -18.14
CA GLN A 73 3.55 24.94 -19.16
C GLN A 73 3.84 23.48 -18.77
N LEU A 74 3.10 22.54 -19.36
CA LEU A 74 3.58 21.16 -19.56
C LEU A 74 4.74 21.25 -20.56
N ALA A 75 5.90 21.67 -20.07
CA ALA A 75 7.14 21.77 -20.81
C ALA A 75 8.24 21.17 -19.94
N ALA A 76 8.69 19.97 -20.32
CA ALA A 76 9.84 19.25 -19.81
C ALA A 76 9.97 19.21 -18.27
N ALA A 77 9.54 18.08 -17.68
CA ALA A 77 9.91 17.70 -16.32
C ALA A 77 11.39 18.04 -16.05
N SER A 78 11.63 18.98 -15.14
CA SER A 78 12.96 19.20 -14.62
C SER A 78 13.32 18.02 -13.70
N SER A 79 13.94 17.01 -14.29
CA SER A 79 14.83 15.98 -13.72
C SER A 79 14.62 15.47 -12.27
N THR A 80 13.39 15.37 -11.73
CA THR A 80 13.16 14.93 -10.32
C THR A 80 11.93 14.02 -10.09
N GLU A 81 11.05 13.83 -11.08
CA GLU A 81 9.87 12.96 -10.92
C GLU A 81 10.24 11.48 -10.90
N LEU A 82 9.51 10.67 -10.12
CA LEU A 82 9.66 9.22 -10.09
C LEU A 82 9.37 8.64 -11.48
N THR A 83 10.27 7.84 -12.05
CA THR A 83 10.11 7.31 -13.42
C THR A 83 10.74 5.93 -13.53
N ALA A 84 10.05 5.01 -14.20
CA ALA A 84 10.60 3.70 -14.54
C ALA A 84 11.10 3.64 -15.99
N THR A 85 12.17 2.87 -16.20
CA THR A 85 12.56 2.30 -17.50
C THR A 85 12.72 0.79 -17.34
N SER A 86 12.29 0.02 -18.34
CA SER A 86 12.29 -1.44 -18.24
C SER A 86 12.44 -2.09 -19.61
N SER A 87 12.98 -3.31 -19.63
CA SER A 87 12.89 -4.19 -20.80
C SER A 87 11.46 -4.64 -21.10
N ASP A 88 10.55 -4.55 -20.13
CA ASP A 88 9.12 -4.73 -20.31
C ASP A 88 8.43 -3.36 -20.50
N ALA A 89 8.02 -3.09 -21.75
CA ALA A 89 7.37 -1.82 -22.10
C ALA A 89 5.99 -1.64 -21.42
N GLY A 90 5.31 -2.73 -21.07
CA GLY A 90 4.03 -2.71 -20.37
C GLY A 90 4.20 -2.22 -18.94
N LEU A 91 5.15 -2.80 -18.19
CA LEU A 91 5.49 -2.31 -16.85
C LEU A 91 5.94 -0.85 -16.88
N GLN A 92 6.83 -0.48 -17.81
CA GLN A 92 7.33 0.88 -17.92
C GLN A 92 6.20 1.90 -18.15
N SER A 93 5.30 1.63 -19.10
CA SER A 93 4.20 2.53 -19.41
C SER A 93 3.17 2.59 -18.29
N GLY A 94 2.81 1.44 -17.70
CA GLY A 94 1.89 1.37 -16.56
C GLY A 94 2.41 2.11 -15.33
N PHE A 95 3.67 1.92 -14.96
CA PHE A 95 4.27 2.63 -13.82
C PHE A 95 4.28 4.16 -14.04
N ASN A 96 4.73 4.63 -15.21
CA ASN A 96 4.82 6.06 -15.46
C ASN A 96 3.43 6.73 -15.56
N GLN A 97 2.43 6.00 -16.08
CA GLN A 97 1.03 6.42 -16.04
C GLN A 97 0.50 6.48 -14.60
N ALA A 98 0.81 5.46 -13.77
CA ALA A 98 0.43 5.41 -12.36
C ALA A 98 0.99 6.61 -11.58
N VAL A 99 2.25 6.97 -11.77
CA VAL A 99 2.86 8.18 -11.16
C VAL A 99 2.07 9.43 -11.57
N THR A 100 1.77 9.57 -12.87
CA THR A 100 1.03 10.73 -13.38
C THR A 100 -0.37 10.83 -12.78
N GLU A 101 -1.11 9.72 -12.71
CA GLU A 101 -2.46 9.71 -12.16
C GLU A 101 -2.47 9.94 -10.64
N ALA A 102 -1.61 9.26 -9.89
CA ALA A 102 -1.55 9.41 -8.44
C ALA A 102 -1.27 10.87 -8.02
N ARG A 103 -0.49 11.62 -8.80
CA ARG A 103 -0.26 13.06 -8.58
C ARG A 103 -1.52 13.90 -8.70
N LEU A 104 -2.43 13.54 -9.59
CA LEU A 104 -3.71 14.25 -9.80
C LEU A 104 -4.70 13.99 -8.67
N LEU A 105 -4.52 12.92 -7.89
CA LEU A 105 -5.37 12.56 -6.76
C LEU A 105 -5.08 13.37 -5.49
N ASN A 106 -3.96 14.09 -5.43
CA ASN A 106 -3.59 14.94 -4.31
C ASN A 106 -4.57 16.13 -4.15
N PHE A 107 -5.02 16.41 -2.92
CA PHE A 107 -5.96 17.49 -2.63
C PHE A 107 -5.27 18.85 -2.68
N THR A 108 -5.37 19.50 -3.84
CA THR A 108 -4.83 20.83 -4.09
C THR A 108 -5.77 21.61 -4.99
N ASP A 109 -5.77 22.94 -4.89
CA ASP A 109 -6.53 23.83 -5.79
C ASP A 109 -6.24 23.52 -7.27
N ALA A 110 -4.98 23.22 -7.60
CA ALA A 110 -4.57 22.88 -8.96
C ALA A 110 -5.21 21.60 -9.49
N ASN A 111 -5.40 20.59 -8.62
CA ASN A 111 -6.00 19.31 -8.97
C ASN A 111 -7.52 19.30 -8.83
N TYR A 112 -8.11 20.27 -8.12
CA TYR A 112 -9.54 20.30 -7.85
C TYR A 112 -10.43 20.16 -9.10
N PRO A 113 -10.15 20.80 -10.25
CA PRO A 113 -10.93 20.58 -11.47
C PRO A 113 -10.91 19.12 -11.95
N PHE A 114 -9.79 18.42 -11.78
CA PHE A 114 -9.69 17.00 -12.09
C PHE A 114 -10.50 16.17 -11.10
N LEU A 115 -10.38 16.43 -9.80
CA LEU A 115 -11.17 15.75 -8.75
C LEU A 115 -12.68 15.93 -8.98
N LEU A 116 -13.13 17.13 -9.36
CA LEU A 116 -14.52 17.37 -9.79
C LEU A 116 -14.91 16.54 -11.02
N SER A 117 -14.01 16.36 -11.98
CA SER A 117 -14.27 15.56 -13.18
C SER A 117 -14.46 14.07 -12.89
N LEU A 118 -13.98 13.58 -11.74
CA LEU A 118 -14.23 12.23 -11.23
C LEU A 118 -15.66 12.05 -10.66
N GLY A 119 -16.46 13.13 -10.62
CA GLY A 119 -17.85 13.10 -10.20
C GLY A 119 -18.08 13.52 -8.74
N TRP A 120 -17.15 14.27 -8.13
CA TRP A 120 -17.35 14.81 -6.79
C TRP A 120 -18.62 15.66 -6.69
N PRO A 121 -19.45 15.46 -5.64
CA PRO A 121 -20.72 16.17 -5.51
C PRO A 121 -20.49 17.65 -5.18
N THR A 122 -20.88 18.54 -6.09
CA THR A 122 -20.69 20.00 -5.96
C THR A 122 -21.57 20.65 -4.89
N THR A 123 -22.61 19.96 -4.42
CA THR A 123 -23.52 20.43 -3.38
C THR A 123 -23.11 19.99 -1.97
N ASP A 124 -22.16 19.07 -1.85
CA ASP A 124 -21.66 18.62 -0.56
C ASP A 124 -20.52 19.54 -0.11
N SER A 125 -20.72 20.25 1.00
CA SER A 125 -19.73 21.17 1.56
C SER A 125 -18.42 20.50 1.97
N ARG A 126 -18.41 19.17 2.16
CA ARG A 126 -17.21 18.39 2.44
C ARG A 126 -16.30 18.25 1.21
N CYS A 127 -16.84 18.49 0.02
CA CYS A 127 -16.14 18.42 -1.25
C CYS A 127 -15.69 19.79 -1.77
N ALA A 128 -15.91 20.88 -1.03
CA ALA A 128 -15.62 22.21 -1.54
C ALA A 128 -14.11 22.45 -1.62
N GLU A 129 -13.66 23.08 -2.72
CA GLU A 129 -12.24 23.45 -2.93
C GLU A 129 -11.66 24.20 -1.72
N SER A 130 -12.41 25.17 -1.21
CA SER A 130 -11.99 26.05 -0.12
C SER A 130 -11.87 25.36 1.25
N THR A 131 -12.34 24.12 1.37
CA THR A 131 -12.31 23.36 2.63
C THR A 131 -11.38 22.15 2.56
N MET A 132 -10.78 21.85 1.40
CA MET A 132 -9.87 20.71 1.26
C MET A 132 -8.67 20.82 2.23
N VAL A 133 -8.42 19.74 2.95
CA VAL A 133 -7.23 19.59 3.80
C VAL A 133 -6.15 18.79 3.08
N THR A 134 -4.95 18.77 3.64
CA THR A 134 -3.85 17.96 3.11
C THR A 134 -4.21 16.48 3.15
N GLY A 135 -4.21 15.84 1.97
CA GLY A 135 -4.57 14.45 1.77
C GLY A 135 -4.61 14.11 0.28
N TYR A 136 -5.05 12.90 -0.05
CA TYR A 136 -5.30 12.47 -1.42
C TYR A 136 -6.55 11.59 -1.49
N LEU A 137 -7.13 11.47 -2.69
CA LEU A 137 -8.28 10.62 -2.92
C LEU A 137 -7.85 9.16 -2.76
N ALA A 138 -8.38 8.48 -1.74
CA ALA A 138 -8.19 7.05 -1.53
C ALA A 138 -9.56 6.38 -1.36
N GLY A 139 -10.18 6.02 -2.47
CA GLY A 139 -11.50 5.38 -2.48
C GLY A 139 -12.22 5.60 -3.80
N ILE A 140 -13.54 5.56 -3.74
CA ILE A 140 -14.38 5.62 -4.94
C ILE A 140 -14.36 7.04 -5.56
N GLN A 141 -14.12 7.12 -6.87
CA GLN A 141 -13.94 8.36 -7.64
C GLN A 141 -15.02 9.43 -7.45
N ASN A 142 -16.28 9.04 -7.31
CA ASN A 142 -17.41 9.96 -7.15
C ASN A 142 -17.67 10.38 -5.70
N ARG A 143 -16.77 10.04 -4.77
CA ARG A 143 -16.83 10.41 -3.35
C ARG A 143 -15.62 11.29 -3.03
N CYS A 144 -15.84 12.44 -2.41
CA CYS A 144 -14.76 13.35 -2.03
C CYS A 144 -14.17 12.96 -0.67
N ALA A 145 -13.66 11.74 -0.56
CA ALA A 145 -13.25 11.17 0.71
C ALA A 145 -12.09 10.20 0.52
N TYR A 146 -11.39 9.92 1.62
CA TYR A 146 -10.48 8.79 1.71
C TYR A 146 -10.99 7.79 2.75
N TYR A 147 -10.92 6.52 2.38
CA TYR A 147 -11.42 5.37 3.11
C TYR A 147 -10.26 4.71 3.86
N SER A 148 -10.56 4.17 5.03
CA SER A 148 -9.56 3.59 5.94
C SER A 148 -8.71 2.49 5.29
N ARG A 149 -9.36 1.52 4.65
CA ARG A 149 -8.75 0.45 3.85
C ARG A 149 -7.91 1.00 2.69
N ASP A 150 -8.53 1.80 1.82
CA ASP A 150 -7.87 2.33 0.63
C ASP A 150 -6.63 3.15 0.97
N TYR A 151 -6.72 3.98 2.03
CA TYR A 151 -5.58 4.77 2.51
C TYR A 151 -4.40 3.88 2.86
N VAL A 152 -4.61 2.84 3.68
CA VAL A 152 -3.50 1.99 4.15
C VAL A 152 -2.86 1.20 3.00
N HIS A 153 -3.62 0.82 1.98
CA HIS A 153 -3.10 0.11 0.80
C HIS A 153 -2.37 1.05 -0.16
N GLN A 154 -2.71 2.34 -0.16
CA GLN A 154 -2.05 3.37 -0.99
C GLN A 154 -0.81 4.01 -0.34
N ALA A 155 -0.74 4.02 0.99
CA ALA A 155 0.22 4.81 1.76
C ALA A 155 1.70 4.57 1.38
N THR A 156 2.09 3.33 1.07
CA THR A 156 3.47 3.04 0.66
C THR A 156 3.80 3.61 -0.73
N GLY A 157 2.87 3.53 -1.68
CA GLY A 157 3.02 4.20 -2.98
C GLY A 157 3.10 5.72 -2.82
N ALA A 158 2.25 6.28 -1.95
CA ALA A 158 2.22 7.71 -1.65
C ALA A 158 3.52 8.19 -0.98
N TYR A 159 4.14 7.36 -0.12
CA TYR A 159 5.46 7.62 0.45
C TYR A 159 6.53 7.78 -0.65
N TYR A 160 6.59 6.89 -1.64
CA TYR A 160 7.56 7.00 -2.73
C TYR A 160 7.29 8.17 -3.69
N LEU A 161 6.09 8.71 -3.66
CA LEU A 161 5.74 9.96 -4.32
C LEU A 161 6.11 11.19 -3.46
N GLY A 162 6.61 11.03 -2.25
CA GLY A 162 6.93 12.15 -1.36
C GLY A 162 5.70 12.79 -0.71
N MET A 163 4.56 12.09 -0.67
CA MET A 163 3.32 12.55 -0.03
C MET A 163 3.34 12.33 1.49
N TYR A 164 4.45 12.69 2.15
CA TYR A 164 4.68 12.40 3.56
C TYR A 164 3.66 13.11 4.46
N GLU A 165 3.39 14.39 4.18
CA GLU A 165 2.43 15.17 4.97
C GLU A 165 1.00 14.65 4.78
N GLN A 166 0.62 14.26 3.56
CA GLN A 166 -0.67 13.64 3.29
C GLN A 166 -0.82 12.33 4.06
N ASN A 167 0.18 11.45 4.00
CA ASN A 167 0.18 10.20 4.76
C ASN A 167 0.05 10.45 6.27
N TYR A 168 0.76 11.46 6.79
CA TYR A 168 0.69 11.82 8.20
C TYR A 168 -0.69 12.33 8.59
N GLN A 169 -1.25 13.29 7.86
CA GLN A 169 -2.55 13.90 8.16
C GLN A 169 -3.69 12.87 8.05
N MET A 170 -3.68 12.02 7.02
CA MET A 170 -4.68 10.96 6.86
C MET A 170 -4.61 9.91 7.99
N ALA A 171 -3.40 9.48 8.39
CA ALA A 171 -3.23 8.64 9.58
C ALA A 171 -3.77 9.33 10.84
N TYR A 172 -3.45 10.62 11.01
CA TYR A 172 -3.87 11.40 12.17
C TYR A 172 -5.40 11.50 12.26
N HIS A 173 -6.09 11.73 11.13
CA HIS A 173 -7.54 11.74 11.09
C HIS A 173 -8.13 10.38 11.50
N PHE A 174 -7.66 9.26 10.94
CA PHE A 174 -8.16 7.94 11.37
C PHE A 174 -7.79 7.60 12.82
N ALA A 175 -6.68 8.11 13.35
CA ALA A 175 -6.30 7.90 14.75
C ALA A 175 -7.14 8.72 15.75
N THR A 176 -7.78 9.80 15.31
CA THR A 176 -8.45 10.77 16.19
C THR A 176 -9.95 10.92 15.96
N ILE A 177 -10.44 10.59 14.76
CA ILE A 177 -11.86 10.63 14.40
C ILE A 177 -12.42 9.22 14.55
N LEU A 178 -12.84 8.91 15.78
CA LEU A 178 -13.33 7.61 16.19
C LEU A 178 -14.83 7.69 16.53
N HIS A 179 -15.57 6.61 16.31
CA HIS A 179 -16.94 6.44 16.80
C HIS A 179 -17.03 5.24 17.75
N ASN A 180 -18.00 5.29 18.65
CA ASN A 180 -18.30 4.19 19.55
C ASN A 180 -19.50 3.39 19.04
N ASN A 181 -19.30 2.11 18.72
CA ASN A 181 -20.35 1.17 18.38
C ASN A 181 -20.37 0.03 19.41
N SER A 182 -21.36 0.05 20.32
CA SER A 182 -21.54 -0.96 21.38
C SER A 182 -20.29 -1.23 22.23
N GLY A 183 -19.48 -0.20 22.50
CA GLY A 183 -18.27 -0.29 23.32
C GLY A 183 -16.98 -0.46 22.51
N ALA A 184 -17.07 -0.74 21.21
CA ALA A 184 -15.92 -0.70 20.32
C ALA A 184 -15.69 0.73 19.85
N LEU A 185 -14.55 1.30 20.21
CA LEU A 185 -14.11 2.58 19.69
C LEU A 185 -13.29 2.35 18.42
N ALA A 186 -13.89 2.57 17.26
CA ALA A 186 -13.32 2.29 15.95
C ALA A 186 -13.12 3.61 15.15
N PRO A 187 -12.15 3.67 14.23
CA PRO A 187 -12.05 4.75 13.27
C PRO A 187 -13.28 4.80 12.36
N TYR A 188 -13.66 6.01 11.94
CA TYR A 188 -14.64 6.14 10.85
C TYR A 188 -14.15 5.44 9.59
N TRP A 189 -15.10 4.90 8.81
CA TRP A 189 -14.77 4.17 7.59
C TRP A 189 -14.17 5.09 6.53
N ALA A 190 -14.71 6.31 6.42
CA ALA A 190 -14.21 7.34 5.51
C ALA A 190 -14.20 8.74 6.15
N ILE A 191 -13.20 9.52 5.77
CA ILE A 191 -13.03 10.93 6.14
C ILE A 191 -13.09 11.77 4.86
N GLY A 192 -13.79 12.90 4.93
CA GLY A 192 -14.01 13.77 3.79
C GLY A 192 -12.73 14.50 3.38
N ALA A 193 -12.71 15.04 2.17
CA ALA A 193 -11.62 15.87 1.67
C ALA A 193 -11.39 17.12 2.55
N ASN A 194 -12.37 17.50 3.36
CA ASN A 194 -12.28 18.56 4.36
C ASN A 194 -11.80 18.11 5.76
N GLY A 195 -11.41 16.85 5.93
CA GLY A 195 -10.89 16.30 7.19
C GLY A 195 -11.95 15.94 8.24
N ASN A 196 -13.25 16.03 7.92
CA ASN A 196 -14.33 15.67 8.85
C ASN A 196 -14.93 14.30 8.53
N GLU A 197 -15.75 13.75 9.42
CA GLU A 197 -16.43 12.48 9.19
C GLU A 197 -17.21 12.45 7.86
N TYR A 198 -17.05 11.37 7.11
CA TYR A 198 -17.75 11.18 5.84
C TYR A 198 -18.76 10.04 5.88
N GLU A 199 -18.30 8.86 6.30
CA GLU A 199 -19.11 7.64 6.35
C GLU A 199 -18.66 6.78 7.52
N GLN A 200 -19.64 6.28 8.27
CA GLN A 200 -19.42 5.39 9.40
C GLN A 200 -19.77 3.96 8.97
N ASN A 201 -18.82 3.05 9.11
CA ASN A 201 -18.99 1.61 8.96
C ASN A 201 -17.89 0.90 9.77
N ASP A 202 -18.16 -0.32 10.21
CA ASP A 202 -17.22 -1.11 11.01
C ASP A 202 -16.68 -2.28 10.18
N GLU A 203 -15.48 -2.11 9.65
CA GLU A 203 -14.75 -3.18 8.98
C GLU A 203 -13.58 -3.63 9.85
N SER A 204 -13.73 -4.80 10.49
CA SER A 204 -12.82 -5.27 11.53
C SER A 204 -11.32 -5.31 11.15
N PRO A 205 -10.90 -5.59 9.90
CA PRO A 205 -9.48 -5.55 9.57
C PRO A 205 -8.89 -4.12 9.62
N ALA A 206 -9.67 -3.09 9.31
CA ALA A 206 -9.17 -1.73 9.08
C ALA A 206 -8.51 -1.09 10.32
N PRO A 207 -9.05 -1.22 11.54
CA PRO A 207 -8.40 -0.70 12.74
C PRO A 207 -7.00 -1.27 12.96
N PHE A 208 -6.81 -2.57 12.71
CA PHE A 208 -5.51 -3.22 12.81
C PHE A 208 -4.57 -2.75 11.69
N GLU A 209 -5.05 -2.65 10.46
CA GLU A 209 -4.22 -2.17 9.34
C GLU A 209 -3.81 -0.69 9.50
N ILE A 210 -4.66 0.18 10.05
CA ILE A 210 -4.29 1.56 10.37
C ILE A 210 -3.14 1.58 11.39
N GLY A 211 -3.25 0.78 12.47
CA GLY A 211 -2.19 0.65 13.45
C GLY A 211 -0.88 0.10 12.85
N GLN A 212 -0.99 -0.91 11.98
CA GLN A 212 0.16 -1.43 11.22
C GLN A 212 0.78 -0.35 10.33
N ASN A 213 -0.05 0.43 9.63
CA ASN A 213 0.41 1.44 8.71
C ASN A 213 1.07 2.61 9.43
N ILE A 214 0.59 3.02 10.61
CA ILE A 214 1.28 4.00 11.48
C ILE A 214 2.71 3.52 11.79
N ALA A 215 2.87 2.25 12.17
CA ALA A 215 4.19 1.67 12.44
C ALA A 215 5.07 1.64 11.18
N ASN A 216 4.49 1.30 10.03
CA ASN A 216 5.20 1.29 8.75
C ASN A 216 5.62 2.69 8.29
N MET A 217 4.77 3.71 8.45
CA MET A 217 5.11 5.08 8.09
C MET A 217 6.22 5.63 8.98
N TYR A 218 6.21 5.34 10.28
CA TYR A 218 7.35 5.66 11.15
C TYR A 218 8.63 4.93 10.70
N ARG A 219 8.55 3.64 10.38
CA ARG A 219 9.70 2.88 9.90
C ARG A 219 10.30 3.47 8.62
N LEU A 220 9.47 3.90 7.68
CA LEU A 220 9.92 4.44 6.40
C LEU A 220 10.47 5.88 6.50
N THR A 221 10.06 6.66 7.51
CA THR A 221 10.36 8.10 7.60
C THR A 221 11.18 8.51 8.82
N ALA A 222 11.22 7.67 9.85
CA ALA A 222 11.65 8.04 11.21
C ALA A 222 10.97 9.32 11.74
N ASP A 223 9.81 9.71 11.21
CA ASP A 223 9.11 10.94 11.62
C ASP A 223 8.54 10.76 13.03
N SER A 224 9.14 11.46 13.98
CA SER A 224 8.79 11.38 15.40
C SER A 224 7.34 11.78 15.69
N ARG A 225 6.65 12.46 14.77
CA ARG A 225 5.24 12.79 14.96
C ARG A 225 4.36 11.53 15.03
N TYR A 226 4.76 10.43 14.40
CA TYR A 226 4.09 9.11 14.55
C TYR A 226 4.24 8.50 15.95
N LEU A 227 5.18 8.99 16.76
CA LEU A 227 5.31 8.62 18.18
C LEU A 227 4.50 9.55 19.11
N GLY A 228 3.73 10.47 18.54
CA GLY A 228 2.93 11.44 19.27
C GLY A 228 1.76 10.81 20.05
N SER A 229 1.17 11.61 20.95
CA SER A 229 0.12 11.16 21.86
C SER A 229 -1.12 10.63 21.14
N ALA A 230 -1.51 11.20 19.99
CA ALA A 230 -2.65 10.73 19.20
C ALA A 230 -2.48 9.26 18.74
N PHE A 231 -1.32 8.92 18.20
CA PHE A 231 -1.05 7.57 17.72
C PHE A 231 -0.81 6.57 18.85
N SER A 232 -0.11 6.97 19.92
CA SER A 232 0.03 6.11 21.09
C SER A 232 -1.34 5.83 21.77
N ALA A 233 -2.23 6.83 21.81
CA ALA A 233 -3.60 6.66 22.29
C ALA A 233 -4.42 5.73 21.38
N TYR A 234 -4.25 5.84 20.05
CA TYR A 234 -4.87 4.93 19.10
C TYR A 234 -4.38 3.49 19.27
N ILE A 235 -3.07 3.27 19.39
CA ILE A 235 -2.48 1.94 19.66
C ILE A 235 -3.03 1.36 20.97
N ASN A 236 -3.03 2.16 22.03
CA ASN A 236 -3.62 1.75 23.31
C ASN A 236 -5.12 1.43 23.16
N ASN A 237 -5.87 2.19 22.35
CA ASN A 237 -7.27 1.91 22.06
C ASN A 237 -7.45 0.56 21.35
N ILE A 238 -6.61 0.24 20.34
CA ILE A 238 -6.66 -1.05 19.67
C ILE A 238 -6.44 -2.21 20.66
N ASN A 239 -5.48 -2.09 21.58
CA ASN A 239 -5.16 -3.15 22.54
C ASN A 239 -6.17 -3.29 23.70
N ASN A 240 -6.67 -2.17 24.21
CA ASN A 240 -7.36 -2.16 25.50
C ASN A 240 -8.87 -1.89 25.40
N ASN A 241 -9.35 -1.33 24.29
CA ASN A 241 -10.78 -1.03 24.10
C ASN A 241 -11.36 -1.79 22.90
N PHE A 242 -10.73 -1.70 21.72
CA PHE A 242 -11.26 -2.30 20.51
C PHE A 242 -11.09 -3.83 20.48
N SER A 243 -9.96 -4.37 20.92
CA SER A 243 -9.77 -5.83 21.02
C SER A 243 -10.34 -6.41 22.31
N ASN A 244 -10.25 -5.68 23.43
CA ASN A 244 -10.74 -6.13 24.75
C ASN A 244 -12.20 -5.69 25.06
N ILE A 245 -13.08 -5.72 24.07
CA ILE A 245 -14.49 -5.35 24.25
C ILE A 245 -15.16 -6.33 25.22
N ASN A 246 -15.92 -5.78 26.18
CA ASN A 246 -16.67 -6.53 27.19
C ASN A 246 -15.82 -7.59 27.92
N ASN A 247 -14.58 -7.23 28.30
CA ASN A 247 -13.65 -8.11 29.01
C ASN A 247 -13.34 -9.39 28.19
N ASN A 248 -12.86 -9.19 26.96
CA ASN A 248 -12.52 -10.23 25.98
C ASN A 248 -13.69 -11.15 25.59
N GLN A 249 -14.93 -10.65 25.59
CA GLN A 249 -16.10 -11.42 25.17
C GLN A 249 -15.97 -11.92 23.72
N TYR A 250 -15.37 -11.11 22.84
CA TYR A 250 -15.24 -11.39 21.41
C TYR A 250 -13.86 -11.91 21.03
N ILE A 251 -13.10 -12.47 21.97
CA ILE A 251 -11.85 -13.15 21.69
C ILE A 251 -12.10 -14.66 21.60
N ASN A 252 -11.67 -15.30 20.52
CA ASN A 252 -11.76 -16.76 20.37
C ASN A 252 -10.62 -17.45 21.14
N ALA A 253 -10.61 -18.79 21.20
CA ALA A 253 -9.54 -19.50 21.92
C ALA A 253 -8.16 -19.44 21.26
N ASP A 254 -8.10 -19.10 19.96
CA ASP A 254 -6.84 -18.83 19.29
C ASP A 254 -6.26 -17.46 19.67
N GLY A 255 -7.01 -16.64 20.42
CA GLY A 255 -6.64 -15.29 20.84
C GLY A 255 -7.05 -14.20 19.86
N PHE A 256 -7.63 -14.55 18.71
CA PHE A 256 -8.10 -13.57 17.73
C PHE A 256 -9.37 -12.89 18.19
N ARG A 257 -9.46 -11.62 17.86
CA ARG A 257 -10.73 -10.92 17.93
C ARG A 257 -11.67 -11.44 16.86
N MET A 258 -12.95 -11.57 17.19
CA MET A 258 -14.06 -11.87 16.29
C MET A 258 -14.86 -10.59 15.99
N ALA A 259 -15.56 -10.54 14.87
CA ALA A 259 -16.47 -9.46 14.56
C ALA A 259 -17.76 -9.54 15.39
N ARG A 260 -18.28 -8.39 15.80
CA ARG A 260 -19.60 -8.25 16.44
C ARG A 260 -20.69 -8.15 15.38
N LEU A 261 -21.06 -9.30 14.82
CA LEU A 261 -22.04 -9.36 13.72
C LEU A 261 -23.39 -8.75 14.10
N GLU A 262 -23.78 -8.85 15.38
CA GLU A 262 -24.99 -8.23 15.92
C GLU A 262 -24.96 -6.68 15.90
N ASP A 263 -23.78 -6.08 15.84
CA ASP A 263 -23.56 -4.63 15.78
C ASP A 263 -23.29 -4.14 14.35
N GLY A 264 -23.42 -5.02 13.34
CA GLY A 264 -23.18 -4.70 11.94
C GLY A 264 -21.70 -4.65 11.54
N GLU A 265 -20.80 -5.15 12.38
CA GLU A 265 -19.37 -5.19 12.09
C GLU A 265 -19.05 -6.30 11.07
N ALA A 266 -18.36 -5.93 9.99
CA ALA A 266 -17.87 -6.86 8.99
C ALA A 266 -16.60 -7.57 9.47
N ALA A 267 -16.55 -8.90 9.28
CA ALA A 267 -15.44 -9.76 9.67
C ALA A 267 -14.33 -9.89 8.60
N THR A 268 -14.55 -9.28 7.43
CA THR A 268 -13.67 -9.33 6.25
C THR A 268 -13.96 -8.12 5.37
N TYR A 269 -12.98 -7.73 4.56
CA TYR A 269 -13.17 -6.76 3.47
C TYR A 269 -13.97 -7.28 2.29
N ASN A 270 -14.08 -8.60 2.12
CA ASN A 270 -14.92 -9.11 1.05
C ASN A 270 -16.40 -8.97 1.42
N GLU A 271 -17.01 -7.87 0.98
CA GLU A 271 -18.44 -7.60 1.14
C GLU A 271 -19.34 -8.58 0.34
N PHE A 272 -18.75 -9.35 -0.58
CA PHE A 272 -19.44 -10.23 -1.53
C PHE A 272 -19.23 -11.72 -1.25
N VAL A 273 -18.92 -12.10 -0.01
CA VAL A 273 -18.69 -13.50 0.40
C VAL A 273 -19.85 -14.44 0.08
N SER A 274 -21.10 -13.94 0.06
CA SER A 274 -22.26 -14.71 -0.39
C SER A 274 -22.20 -15.09 -1.87
N ASN A 275 -21.59 -14.25 -2.70
CA ASN A 275 -21.36 -14.51 -4.12
C ASN A 275 -20.18 -15.47 -4.32
N ALA A 276 -19.26 -15.50 -3.36
CA ALA A 276 -18.19 -16.47 -3.26
C ALA A 276 -18.63 -17.74 -2.53
N GLY A 277 -19.86 -18.22 -2.76
CA GLY A 277 -20.28 -19.56 -2.33
C GLY A 277 -20.47 -19.80 -0.82
N VAL A 278 -20.34 -18.78 0.04
CA VAL A 278 -20.74 -18.91 1.45
C VAL A 278 -22.27 -18.99 1.54
N PRO A 279 -22.86 -20.09 2.08
CA PRO A 279 -24.31 -20.24 2.12
C PRO A 279 -24.98 -19.11 2.94
N PRO A 280 -26.18 -18.65 2.58
CA PRO A 280 -26.89 -17.59 3.33
C PRO A 280 -27.16 -17.90 4.80
N THR A 281 -27.16 -19.19 5.17
CA THR A 281 -27.30 -19.68 6.55
C THR A 281 -26.00 -19.64 7.34
N THR A 282 -24.90 -19.22 6.71
CA THR A 282 -23.55 -19.17 7.26
C THR A 282 -23.07 -17.73 7.31
N SER A 283 -22.52 -17.32 8.45
CA SER A 283 -21.88 -16.02 8.63
C SER A 283 -20.39 -16.20 8.88
N ILE A 284 -19.57 -15.34 8.28
CA ILE A 284 -18.15 -15.24 8.62
C ILE A 284 -18.05 -14.43 9.91
N VAL A 285 -17.47 -15.03 10.95
CA VAL A 285 -17.28 -14.42 12.27
C VAL A 285 -15.87 -13.86 12.42
N LEU A 286 -14.91 -14.46 11.73
CA LEU A 286 -13.53 -14.00 11.63
C LEU A 286 -12.96 -14.43 10.27
N GLY A 287 -12.67 -13.46 9.39
CA GLY A 287 -12.00 -13.71 8.12
C GLY A 287 -10.49 -13.90 8.28
N GLY A 288 -9.88 -14.67 7.37
CA GLY A 288 -8.43 -14.81 7.30
C GLY A 288 -7.68 -13.48 7.05
N ASP A 289 -8.34 -12.48 6.46
CA ASP A 289 -7.84 -11.11 6.28
C ASP A 289 -7.83 -10.29 7.56
N MET A 290 -8.89 -10.41 8.37
CA MET A 290 -8.92 -9.85 9.72
C MET A 290 -7.85 -10.48 10.60
N ALA A 291 -7.76 -11.82 10.63
CA ALA A 291 -6.74 -12.53 11.41
C ALA A 291 -5.31 -12.15 10.96
N ALA A 292 -5.07 -12.07 9.66
CA ALA A 292 -3.78 -11.67 9.12
C ALA A 292 -3.42 -10.21 9.44
N SER A 293 -4.40 -9.31 9.42
CA SER A 293 -4.21 -7.90 9.76
C SER A 293 -3.89 -7.72 11.25
N GLU A 294 -4.55 -8.47 12.13
CA GLU A 294 -4.26 -8.47 13.57
C GLU A 294 -2.83 -8.99 13.86
N ILE A 295 -2.41 -10.09 13.23
CA ILE A 295 -1.02 -10.58 13.34
C ILE A 295 -0.02 -9.52 12.84
N ALA A 296 -0.30 -8.92 11.69
CA ALA A 296 0.59 -7.94 11.08
C ALA A 296 0.70 -6.65 11.91
N TYR A 297 -0.39 -6.24 12.57
CA TYR A 297 -0.42 -5.15 13.53
C TYR A 297 0.53 -5.41 14.71
N TYR A 298 0.37 -6.53 15.42
CA TYR A 298 1.22 -6.84 16.56
C TYR A 298 2.69 -7.00 16.14
N ARG A 299 2.95 -7.62 14.98
CA ARG A 299 4.30 -7.71 14.41
C ARG A 299 4.90 -6.33 14.20
N GLY A 300 4.19 -5.43 13.51
CA GLY A 300 4.68 -4.10 13.17
C GLY A 300 4.92 -3.21 14.38
N VAL A 301 3.97 -3.14 15.31
CA VAL A 301 4.07 -2.29 16.50
C VAL A 301 5.12 -2.83 17.49
N SER A 302 5.28 -4.15 17.61
CA SER A 302 6.28 -4.74 18.51
C SER A 302 7.73 -4.33 18.18
N GLN A 303 8.01 -3.90 16.95
CA GLN A 303 9.33 -3.42 16.54
C GLN A 303 9.65 -2.01 17.08
N TYR A 304 8.63 -1.26 17.51
CA TYR A 304 8.79 0.13 17.96
C TYR A 304 8.09 0.36 19.31
N PRO A 305 8.68 -0.11 20.43
CA PRO A 305 8.07 0.03 21.76
C PRO A 305 7.72 1.47 22.16
N ALA A 306 8.41 2.47 21.59
CA ALA A 306 8.11 3.89 21.81
C ALA A 306 6.72 4.34 21.29
N MET A 307 6.06 3.52 20.47
CA MET A 307 4.69 3.77 20.01
C MET A 307 3.63 3.41 21.05
N GLN A 308 3.96 2.57 22.03
CA GLN A 308 3.02 2.20 23.08
C GLN A 308 2.81 3.36 24.06
N ALA A 309 1.55 3.60 24.45
CA ALA A 309 1.24 4.63 25.43
C ALA A 309 1.86 4.29 26.80
N SER A 310 2.21 5.33 27.56
CA SER A 310 2.65 5.15 28.94
C SER A 310 1.57 4.44 29.76
N GLY A 311 1.89 3.26 30.31
CA GLY A 311 0.96 2.45 31.09
C GLY A 311 0.23 1.37 30.30
N ASP A 312 0.35 1.33 28.97
CA ASP A 312 -0.07 0.18 28.17
C ASP A 312 0.90 -0.99 28.42
N THR A 313 0.44 -2.02 29.14
CA THR A 313 1.24 -3.19 29.50
C THR A 313 1.14 -4.33 28.49
N THR A 314 0.54 -4.10 27.32
CA THR A 314 0.35 -5.13 26.29
C THR A 314 1.70 -5.69 25.84
N ASN A 315 1.88 -7.01 25.96
CA ASN A 315 3.04 -7.71 25.40
C ASN A 315 2.86 -7.94 23.90
N MET A 316 3.15 -6.91 23.09
CA MET A 316 2.96 -6.91 21.64
C MET A 316 3.65 -8.09 20.94
N ALA A 317 4.93 -8.33 21.26
CA ALA A 317 5.69 -9.44 20.70
C ALA A 317 5.11 -10.79 21.12
N GLY A 318 4.64 -10.91 22.36
CA GLY A 318 3.93 -12.09 22.84
C GLY A 318 2.64 -12.36 22.06
N GLN A 319 1.81 -11.33 21.85
CA GLN A 319 0.59 -11.43 21.06
C GLN A 319 0.88 -11.85 19.62
N PHE A 320 1.85 -11.20 18.96
CA PHE A 320 2.31 -11.61 17.64
C PHE A 320 2.68 -13.10 17.58
N ASN A 321 3.54 -13.56 18.51
CA ASN A 321 3.99 -14.95 18.52
C ASN A 321 2.83 -15.94 18.74
N THR A 322 1.91 -15.65 19.67
CA THR A 322 0.76 -16.50 19.96
C THR A 322 -0.19 -16.58 18.77
N LEU A 323 -0.60 -15.44 18.21
CA LEU A 323 -1.54 -15.40 17.09
C LEU A 323 -0.93 -16.01 15.83
N SER A 324 0.34 -15.70 15.54
CA SER A 324 1.05 -16.28 14.39
C SER A 324 1.16 -17.81 14.52
N SER A 325 1.51 -18.31 15.71
CA SER A 325 1.56 -19.75 15.97
C SER A 325 0.19 -20.41 15.78
N ASN A 326 -0.86 -19.86 16.40
CA ASN A 326 -2.21 -20.44 16.36
C ASN A 326 -2.81 -20.41 14.94
N PHE A 327 -2.56 -19.34 14.17
CA PHE A 327 -2.97 -19.29 12.77
C PHE A 327 -2.30 -20.40 11.96
N ASN A 328 -0.97 -20.50 12.04
CA ASN A 328 -0.21 -21.49 11.27
C ASN A 328 -0.52 -22.93 11.69
N SER A 329 -0.95 -23.18 12.94
CA SER A 329 -1.27 -24.53 13.42
C SER A 329 -2.73 -24.94 13.21
N HIS A 330 -3.70 -24.04 13.41
CA HIS A 330 -5.13 -24.40 13.44
C HIS A 330 -5.89 -24.07 12.16
N TRP A 331 -5.44 -23.06 11.40
CA TRP A 331 -6.13 -22.63 10.19
C TRP A 331 -5.67 -23.40 8.95
N TYR A 332 -4.52 -24.08 9.00
CA TYR A 332 -4.03 -24.86 7.87
C TYR A 332 -4.78 -26.18 7.72
N LEU A 333 -5.49 -26.36 6.61
CA LEU A 333 -6.25 -27.57 6.29
C LEU A 333 -5.34 -28.55 5.55
N GLY A 334 -4.48 -29.27 6.28
CA GLY A 334 -3.45 -30.14 5.68
C GLY A 334 -3.97 -31.20 4.69
N GLY A 335 -5.21 -31.67 4.85
CA GLY A 335 -5.85 -32.59 3.88
C GLY A 335 -6.26 -31.92 2.56
N ALA A 336 -6.55 -30.61 2.59
CA ALA A 336 -6.92 -29.83 1.41
C ALA A 336 -5.71 -29.13 0.76
N GLY A 337 -4.67 -28.85 1.57
CA GLY A 337 -3.43 -28.24 1.12
C GLY A 337 -3.39 -26.72 1.28
N HIS A 338 -4.40 -26.07 1.85
CA HIS A 338 -4.47 -24.61 1.97
C HIS A 338 -5.06 -24.16 3.31
N PHE A 339 -5.02 -22.87 3.60
CA PHE A 339 -5.60 -22.29 4.81
C PHE A 339 -7.11 -22.10 4.66
N SER A 340 -7.84 -22.33 5.74
CA SER A 340 -9.26 -21.98 5.82
C SER A 340 -9.47 -20.48 5.57
N VAL A 341 -10.54 -20.13 4.88
CA VAL A 341 -10.86 -18.74 4.53
C VAL A 341 -11.34 -17.94 5.73
N ALA A 342 -11.99 -18.61 6.69
CA ALA A 342 -12.65 -17.99 7.82
C ALA A 342 -12.98 -19.00 8.91
N LEU A 343 -13.25 -18.49 10.11
CA LEU A 343 -14.15 -19.13 11.06
C LEU A 343 -15.59 -18.70 10.78
N THR A 344 -16.47 -19.69 10.61
CA THR A 344 -17.87 -19.48 10.28
C THR A 344 -18.82 -20.04 11.34
N GLY A 345 -20.00 -19.44 11.39
CA GLY A 345 -21.10 -19.84 12.26
C GLY A 345 -22.46 -19.73 11.57
N VAL A 346 -23.53 -20.02 12.32
CA VAL A 346 -24.92 -19.94 11.85
C VAL A 346 -25.40 -18.50 11.86
N THR A 347 -25.94 -18.03 10.73
CA THR A 347 -26.48 -16.67 10.59
C THR A 347 -27.52 -16.34 11.66
N GLY A 348 -27.42 -15.16 12.26
CA GLY A 348 -28.30 -14.68 13.32
C GLY A 348 -27.92 -15.15 14.73
N THR A 349 -26.81 -15.89 14.87
CA THR A 349 -26.25 -16.28 16.17
C THR A 349 -25.20 -15.25 16.60
N THR A 350 -25.29 -14.76 17.83
CA THR A 350 -24.21 -13.98 18.46
C THR A 350 -23.12 -14.92 18.95
N TYR A 351 -21.89 -14.67 18.52
CA TYR A 351 -20.71 -15.45 18.88
C TYR A 351 -19.85 -14.72 19.92
N SER A 352 -19.36 -15.47 20.89
CA SER A 352 -18.52 -15.01 21.99
C SER A 352 -17.60 -16.14 22.46
N SER A 353 -16.69 -15.83 23.37
CA SER A 353 -15.85 -16.82 24.06
C SER A 353 -16.65 -17.95 24.74
N ALA A 354 -17.95 -17.75 25.03
CA ALA A 354 -18.81 -18.78 25.60
C ALA A 354 -19.28 -19.86 24.61
N ASN A 355 -19.34 -19.56 23.31
CA ASN A 355 -19.88 -20.47 22.29
C ASN A 355 -19.00 -20.61 21.04
N TYR A 356 -17.78 -20.05 21.05
CA TYR A 356 -16.85 -20.12 19.93
C TYR A 356 -16.54 -21.57 19.48
N ALA A 357 -16.59 -22.55 20.38
CA ALA A 357 -16.32 -23.97 20.07
C ALA A 357 -17.33 -24.58 19.07
N SER A 358 -18.41 -23.87 18.75
CA SER A 358 -19.36 -24.24 17.70
C SER A 358 -19.03 -23.66 16.32
N LEU A 359 -17.99 -22.81 16.21
CA LEU A 359 -17.49 -22.29 14.95
C LEU A 359 -16.73 -23.36 14.17
N THR A 360 -16.73 -23.21 12.86
CA THR A 360 -16.05 -24.13 11.94
C THR A 360 -15.07 -23.39 11.05
N TYR A 361 -13.88 -23.96 10.87
CA TYR A 361 -12.95 -23.52 9.82
C TYR A 361 -13.57 -23.85 8.46
N TYR A 362 -13.76 -22.82 7.63
CA TYR A 362 -14.44 -22.96 6.36
C TYR A 362 -13.42 -23.14 5.23
N ASP A 363 -13.60 -24.21 4.47
CA ASP A 363 -12.78 -24.56 3.31
C ASP A 363 -13.42 -24.01 2.03
N HIS A 364 -13.05 -22.79 1.65
CA HIS A 364 -13.53 -22.17 0.41
C HIS A 364 -12.60 -21.08 -0.10
N TYR A 365 -12.80 -20.66 -1.36
CA TYR A 365 -12.13 -19.49 -1.91
C TYR A 365 -13.07 -18.28 -1.90
N ALA A 366 -12.72 -17.25 -1.14
CA ALA A 366 -13.47 -16.00 -1.05
C ALA A 366 -12.55 -14.77 -1.13
N GLN A 367 -11.51 -14.80 -1.95
CA GLN A 367 -10.64 -13.63 -2.23
C GLN A 367 -9.90 -13.12 -0.97
N GLU A 368 -10.10 -11.88 -0.54
CA GLU A 368 -9.30 -11.16 0.48
C GLU A 368 -8.92 -12.05 1.68
N PRO A 369 -9.82 -12.84 2.30
CA PRO A 369 -9.44 -13.70 3.41
C PRO A 369 -8.46 -14.82 3.07
N ASN A 370 -8.42 -15.31 1.82
CA ASN A 370 -7.39 -16.23 1.34
C ASN A 370 -6.12 -15.49 0.86
N LEU A 371 -6.25 -14.25 0.37
CA LEU A 371 -5.15 -13.43 -0.16
C LEU A 371 -4.30 -12.85 0.96
N PHE A 372 -4.93 -12.32 2.01
CA PHE A 372 -4.28 -11.52 3.04
C PHE A 372 -3.24 -12.28 3.87
N PRO A 373 -3.39 -13.57 4.18
CA PRO A 373 -2.31 -14.33 4.81
C PRO A 373 -1.00 -14.32 4.01
N LEU A 374 -1.08 -14.32 2.67
CA LEU A 374 0.07 -14.15 1.76
C LEU A 374 0.50 -12.67 1.66
N TYR A 375 -0.45 -11.76 1.42
CA TYR A 375 -0.20 -10.32 1.29
C TYR A 375 0.47 -9.72 2.53
N LYS A 376 0.09 -10.19 3.72
CA LYS A 376 0.71 -9.83 5.01
C LYS A 376 1.95 -10.66 5.33
N GLY A 377 2.24 -11.72 4.58
CA GLY A 377 3.41 -12.57 4.80
C GLY A 377 3.46 -13.15 6.21
N ILE A 378 2.37 -13.79 6.64
CA ILE A 378 2.24 -14.36 7.99
C ILE A 378 2.31 -15.89 8.03
N ILE A 379 2.35 -16.54 6.87
CA ILE A 379 2.50 -18.00 6.76
C ILE A 379 3.97 -18.35 6.90
N THR A 380 4.30 -19.18 7.90
CA THR A 380 5.68 -19.46 8.30
C THR A 380 6.22 -20.77 7.76
N ASP A 381 5.37 -21.77 7.50
CA ASP A 381 5.80 -23.03 6.91
C ASP A 381 5.97 -22.88 5.39
N PRO A 382 7.16 -23.15 4.83
CA PRO A 382 7.41 -22.95 3.39
C PRO A 382 6.52 -23.81 2.48
N THR A 383 6.13 -25.02 2.93
CA THR A 383 5.27 -25.92 2.15
C THR A 383 3.83 -25.40 2.13
N ALA A 384 3.30 -25.04 3.30
CA ALA A 384 1.97 -24.43 3.43
C ALA A 384 1.88 -23.10 2.67
N LEU A 385 2.95 -22.29 2.69
CA LEU A 385 3.06 -21.04 1.93
C LEU A 385 2.93 -21.30 0.42
N ALA A 386 3.72 -22.22 -0.12
CA ALA A 386 3.70 -22.57 -1.53
C ALA A 386 2.34 -23.15 -1.96
N ASN A 387 1.74 -24.01 -1.13
CA ASN A 387 0.43 -24.60 -1.42
C ASN A 387 -0.69 -23.54 -1.39
N GLN A 388 -0.70 -22.66 -0.38
CA GLN A 388 -1.65 -21.55 -0.30
C GLN A 388 -1.53 -20.60 -1.50
N ALA A 389 -0.31 -20.25 -1.89
CA ALA A 389 -0.06 -19.41 -3.05
C ALA A 389 -0.55 -20.08 -4.34
N THR A 390 -0.29 -21.38 -4.51
CA THR A 390 -0.80 -22.13 -5.68
C THR A 390 -2.33 -22.17 -5.71
N TYR A 391 -2.97 -22.39 -4.56
CA TYR A 391 -4.43 -22.37 -4.43
C TYR A 391 -5.01 -21.00 -4.79
N VAL A 392 -4.42 -19.92 -4.27
CA VAL A 392 -4.81 -18.54 -4.56
C VAL A 392 -4.64 -18.21 -6.05
N ASP A 393 -3.48 -18.51 -6.65
CA ASP A 393 -3.23 -18.22 -8.07
C ASP A 393 -4.22 -18.94 -8.98
N SER A 394 -4.47 -20.22 -8.71
CA SER A 394 -5.38 -21.03 -9.51
C SER A 394 -6.81 -20.48 -9.49
N ASN A 395 -7.30 -20.07 -8.33
CA ASN A 395 -8.66 -19.51 -8.20
C ASN A 395 -8.75 -18.09 -8.76
N ALA A 396 -7.75 -17.23 -8.52
CA ALA A 396 -7.69 -15.90 -9.09
C ALA A 396 -7.62 -15.94 -10.62
N GLU A 397 -6.80 -16.83 -11.19
CA GLU A 397 -6.71 -17.04 -12.64
C GLU A 397 -8.03 -17.53 -13.21
N ALA A 398 -8.69 -18.49 -12.56
CA ALA A 398 -9.99 -18.98 -12.99
C ALA A 398 -11.06 -17.87 -13.01
N ALA A 399 -11.08 -17.02 -11.97
CA ALA A 399 -11.98 -15.87 -11.90
C ALA A 399 -11.69 -14.84 -13.01
N PHE A 400 -10.42 -14.51 -13.24
CA PHE A 400 -9.97 -13.62 -14.30
C PHE A 400 -10.39 -14.11 -15.70
N VAL A 401 -10.18 -15.40 -15.98
CA VAL A 401 -10.58 -16.02 -17.25
C VAL A 401 -12.10 -16.05 -17.40
N ALA A 402 -12.84 -16.40 -16.33
CA ALA A 402 -14.30 -16.37 -16.33
C ALA A 402 -14.86 -14.96 -16.56
N ALA A 403 -14.14 -13.92 -16.16
CA ALA A 403 -14.44 -12.52 -16.44
C ALA A 403 -14.05 -12.07 -17.85
N GLY A 404 -13.62 -12.98 -18.73
CA GLY A 404 -13.20 -12.65 -20.10
C GLY A 404 -11.83 -11.97 -20.16
N ASN A 405 -10.92 -12.33 -19.27
CA ASN A 405 -9.59 -11.72 -19.11
C ASN A 405 -9.66 -10.25 -18.70
N SER A 406 -10.56 -9.92 -17.78
CA SER A 406 -10.77 -8.56 -17.26
C SER A 406 -10.56 -8.53 -15.75
N LEU A 407 -9.85 -7.50 -15.28
CA LEU A 407 -9.67 -7.23 -13.84
C LEU A 407 -10.89 -6.55 -13.21
N GLN A 408 -11.94 -6.24 -13.98
CA GLN A 408 -13.14 -5.55 -13.47
C GLN A 408 -14.03 -6.44 -12.60
N SER A 409 -13.88 -7.76 -12.67
CA SER A 409 -14.66 -8.72 -11.88
C SER A 409 -13.71 -9.67 -11.16
N PRO A 410 -13.89 -9.94 -9.86
CA PRO A 410 -14.95 -9.41 -8.97
C PRO A 410 -14.78 -7.92 -8.61
N GLY A 411 -13.58 -7.39 -8.79
CA GLY A 411 -13.19 -6.00 -8.63
C GLY A 411 -11.69 -5.87 -8.86
N VAL A 412 -11.21 -4.71 -9.30
CA VAL A 412 -9.77 -4.51 -9.55
C VAL A 412 -8.97 -4.46 -8.24
N GLU A 413 -9.59 -4.03 -7.15
CA GLU A 413 -9.03 -3.99 -5.79
C GLU A 413 -8.47 -5.35 -5.37
N SER A 414 -9.24 -6.44 -5.45
CA SER A 414 -8.72 -7.77 -5.08
C SER A 414 -7.46 -8.20 -5.86
N HIS A 415 -7.25 -7.64 -7.05
CA HIS A 415 -6.08 -7.92 -7.88
C HIS A 415 -4.84 -7.10 -7.49
N THR A 416 -4.98 -5.95 -6.83
CA THR A 416 -3.83 -5.14 -6.35
C THR A 416 -3.05 -5.86 -5.25
N TYR A 417 -3.69 -6.77 -4.51
CA TYR A 417 -3.03 -7.57 -3.46
C TYR A 417 -2.17 -8.70 -4.01
N LEU A 418 -2.48 -9.21 -5.21
CA LEU A 418 -1.86 -10.41 -5.77
C LEU A 418 -0.34 -10.28 -5.99
N PRO A 419 0.21 -9.19 -6.57
CA PRO A 419 1.65 -9.10 -6.78
C PRO A 419 2.42 -9.19 -5.45
N THR A 420 2.07 -8.35 -4.46
CA THR A 420 2.68 -8.43 -3.12
C THR A 420 2.49 -9.80 -2.47
N ALA A 421 1.30 -10.42 -2.56
CA ALA A 421 1.05 -11.75 -2.02
C ALA A 421 2.01 -12.80 -2.60
N PHE A 422 2.23 -12.81 -3.91
CA PHE A 422 3.12 -13.78 -4.56
C PHE A 422 4.59 -13.47 -4.38
N TYR A 423 4.98 -12.19 -4.28
CA TYR A 423 6.35 -11.84 -3.93
C TYR A 423 6.70 -12.28 -2.50
N ASN A 424 5.78 -12.10 -1.55
CA ASN A 424 5.95 -12.61 -0.18
C ASN A 424 5.98 -14.15 -0.15
N ALA A 425 5.33 -14.81 -1.10
CA ALA A 425 5.35 -16.27 -1.25
C ALA A 425 6.58 -16.81 -2.02
N ASN A 426 7.57 -15.96 -2.32
CA ASN A 426 8.74 -16.32 -3.14
C ASN A 426 8.40 -16.85 -4.55
N MET A 427 7.32 -16.35 -5.16
CA MET A 427 6.86 -16.70 -6.51
C MET A 427 6.95 -15.50 -7.49
N PRO A 428 8.16 -15.04 -7.85
CA PRO A 428 8.35 -13.81 -8.63
C PRO A 428 7.70 -13.85 -10.02
N ASP A 429 7.63 -15.01 -10.67
CA ASP A 429 6.99 -15.14 -11.99
C ASP A 429 5.48 -14.93 -11.93
N THR A 430 4.83 -15.55 -10.93
CA THR A 430 3.40 -15.38 -10.68
C THR A 430 3.10 -13.95 -10.27
N ALA A 431 3.93 -13.36 -9.40
CA ALA A 431 3.79 -11.95 -9.01
C ALA A 431 3.91 -11.01 -10.21
N TRP A 432 4.92 -11.24 -11.08
CA TRP A 432 5.14 -10.47 -12.30
C TRP A 432 3.97 -10.58 -13.28
N LYS A 433 3.38 -11.77 -13.44
CA LYS A 433 2.16 -11.99 -14.26
C LYS A 433 1.03 -11.04 -13.81
N TRP A 434 0.74 -10.97 -12.52
CA TRP A 434 -0.32 -10.10 -12.01
C TRP A 434 0.04 -8.61 -12.04
N LEU A 435 1.29 -8.26 -11.74
CA LEU A 435 1.78 -6.88 -11.79
C LEU A 435 1.67 -6.30 -13.21
N THR A 436 2.08 -7.07 -14.23
CA THR A 436 2.01 -6.63 -15.63
C THR A 436 0.57 -6.55 -16.15
N ARG A 437 -0.36 -7.37 -15.64
CA ARG A 437 -1.80 -7.22 -15.90
C ARG A 437 -2.35 -5.91 -15.32
N LEU A 438 -1.99 -5.57 -14.09
CA LEU A 438 -2.35 -4.28 -13.48
C LEU A 438 -1.76 -3.11 -14.27
N ALA A 439 -0.49 -3.21 -14.69
CA ALA A 439 0.16 -2.18 -15.51
C ALA A 439 -0.55 -1.99 -16.86
N ALA A 440 -0.96 -3.07 -17.53
CA ALA A 440 -1.73 -2.98 -18.75
C ALA A 440 -3.12 -2.35 -18.52
N TRP A 441 -3.79 -2.70 -17.42
CA TRP A 441 -5.07 -2.13 -17.05
C TRP A 441 -4.97 -0.62 -16.74
N GLN A 442 -3.92 -0.21 -16.03
CA GLN A 442 -3.61 1.20 -15.73
C GLN A 442 -3.46 2.04 -16.99
N VAL A 443 -2.77 1.52 -18.02
CA VAL A 443 -2.63 2.21 -19.31
C VAL A 443 -3.97 2.29 -20.04
N GLN A 444 -4.79 1.23 -20.01
CA GLN A 444 -6.09 1.20 -20.68
C GLN A 444 -7.13 2.12 -20.03
N GLY A 445 -7.12 2.23 -18.71
CA GLY A 445 -8.07 3.04 -17.96
C GLY A 445 -7.74 4.55 -17.93
N GLY A 446 -6.53 4.94 -18.34
CA GLY A 446 -6.14 6.34 -18.47
C GLY A 446 -5.88 7.02 -17.12
N THR A 447 -6.51 8.19 -16.89
CA THR A 447 -6.41 8.97 -15.64
C THR A 447 -7.70 8.92 -14.81
N SER A 448 -8.52 7.89 -15.02
CA SER A 448 -9.76 7.70 -14.27
C SER A 448 -9.86 6.25 -13.85
N THR A 449 -8.75 5.73 -13.33
CA THR A 449 -8.65 4.37 -12.81
C THR A 449 -8.90 4.35 -11.30
N TYR A 450 -9.11 3.15 -10.77
CA TYR A 450 -9.31 2.96 -9.33
C TYR A 450 -8.02 3.40 -8.62
N PRO A 451 -8.07 4.39 -7.71
CA PRO A 451 -6.88 5.03 -7.15
C PRO A 451 -5.79 4.06 -6.67
N GLU A 452 -6.21 2.97 -6.01
CA GLU A 452 -5.29 2.00 -5.43
C GLU A 452 -4.34 1.37 -6.45
N VAL A 453 -4.78 1.14 -7.68
CA VAL A 453 -3.96 0.47 -8.70
C VAL A 453 -2.68 1.26 -8.98
N GLY A 454 -2.79 2.58 -9.08
CA GLY A 454 -1.64 3.44 -9.33
C GLY A 454 -0.62 3.38 -8.18
N PHE A 455 -1.10 3.52 -6.95
CA PHE A 455 -0.23 3.45 -5.77
C PHE A 455 0.38 2.05 -5.56
N ALA A 456 -0.38 0.98 -5.78
CA ALA A 456 0.08 -0.40 -5.70
C ALA A 456 1.14 -0.71 -6.77
N LEU A 457 0.95 -0.26 -8.01
CA LEU A 457 1.96 -0.39 -9.06
C LEU A 457 3.28 0.30 -8.69
N ILE A 458 3.19 1.49 -8.10
CA ILE A 458 4.36 2.24 -7.63
C ILE A 458 5.05 1.49 -6.50
N SER A 459 4.31 1.10 -5.46
CA SER A 459 4.86 0.40 -4.30
C SER A 459 5.45 -0.94 -4.66
N ASP A 460 4.79 -1.74 -5.51
CA ASP A 460 5.22 -3.11 -5.78
C ASP A 460 6.39 -3.15 -6.76
N THR A 461 6.46 -2.21 -7.69
CA THR A 461 7.66 -2.06 -8.55
C THR A 461 8.88 -1.71 -7.71
N ILE A 462 8.75 -0.80 -6.73
CA ILE A 462 9.89 -0.36 -5.92
C ILE A 462 10.23 -1.38 -4.82
N THR A 463 9.25 -1.80 -4.04
CA THR A 463 9.48 -2.62 -2.83
C THR A 463 9.52 -4.12 -3.11
N LYS A 464 8.94 -4.58 -4.22
CA LYS A 464 8.85 -6.02 -4.52
C LYS A 464 9.72 -6.41 -5.71
N VAL A 465 9.59 -5.74 -6.86
CA VAL A 465 10.45 -6.04 -8.02
C VAL A 465 11.90 -5.68 -7.71
N LEU A 466 12.18 -4.42 -7.35
CA LEU A 466 13.52 -3.96 -6.97
C LEU A 466 13.91 -4.38 -5.53
N GLY A 467 12.93 -4.78 -4.72
CA GLY A 467 13.16 -5.22 -3.34
C GLY A 467 13.69 -4.12 -2.43
N VAL A 468 13.37 -2.85 -2.72
CA VAL A 468 13.80 -1.71 -1.94
C VAL A 468 13.07 -1.72 -0.60
N ASP A 469 13.84 -1.80 0.47
CA ASP A 469 13.32 -1.72 1.84
C ASP A 469 14.17 -0.77 2.68
N PHE A 470 13.56 0.30 3.16
CA PHE A 470 14.24 1.32 3.95
C PHE A 470 13.75 1.32 5.39
N ASP A 471 14.66 1.10 6.33
CA ASP A 471 14.46 1.24 7.76
C ASP A 471 15.13 2.54 8.20
N ALA A 472 14.35 3.62 8.17
CA ALA A 472 14.80 4.97 8.44
C ALA A 472 15.33 5.14 9.87
N PRO A 473 14.69 4.62 10.93
CA PRO A 473 15.23 4.68 12.29
C PRO A 473 16.64 4.11 12.43
N ASN A 474 16.96 3.07 11.66
CA ASN A 474 18.27 2.41 11.69
C ASN A 474 19.22 2.82 10.55
N ASN A 475 18.80 3.74 9.66
CA ASN A 475 19.54 4.16 8.46
C ASN A 475 19.95 2.99 7.55
N ASN A 476 19.12 1.96 7.44
CA ASN A 476 19.42 0.76 6.66
C ASN A 476 18.57 0.71 5.39
N LEU A 477 19.23 0.69 4.24
CA LEU A 477 18.63 0.46 2.93
C LEU A 477 18.96 -0.96 2.47
N THR A 478 17.96 -1.77 2.19
CA THR A 478 18.12 -3.10 1.60
C THR A 478 17.62 -3.09 0.16
N THR A 479 18.26 -3.89 -0.70
CA THR A 479 17.73 -4.23 -2.02
C THR A 479 17.75 -5.74 -2.22
N LEU A 480 16.66 -6.34 -2.67
CA LEU A 480 16.56 -7.76 -3.03
C LEU A 480 15.90 -7.92 -4.40
N ALA A 481 16.68 -8.22 -5.42
CA ALA A 481 16.13 -8.35 -6.77
C ALA A 481 15.14 -9.52 -6.90
N ASN A 482 13.97 -9.25 -7.46
CA ASN A 482 12.94 -10.25 -7.75
C ASN A 482 12.45 -10.18 -9.21
N LEU A 483 13.41 -10.06 -10.13
CA LEU A 483 13.13 -10.13 -11.56
C LEU A 483 12.54 -11.50 -11.93
N PRO A 484 11.58 -11.57 -12.86
CA PRO A 484 11.01 -12.85 -13.29
C PRO A 484 12.05 -13.69 -14.04
N SER A 485 11.89 -15.01 -14.00
CA SER A 485 12.78 -15.98 -14.66
C SER A 485 12.79 -15.84 -16.19
N SER A 486 11.79 -15.16 -16.76
CA SER A 486 11.70 -14.84 -18.18
C SER A 486 12.73 -13.79 -18.63
N PHE A 487 13.35 -13.06 -17.69
CA PHE A 487 14.39 -12.08 -18.01
C PHE A 487 15.68 -12.78 -18.44
N SER A 488 16.07 -12.53 -19.68
CA SER A 488 17.35 -12.94 -20.23
C SER A 488 18.46 -11.95 -19.88
N SER A 489 19.72 -12.36 -20.05
CA SER A 489 20.88 -11.50 -19.79
C SER A 489 20.75 -10.14 -20.50
N GLY A 490 20.86 -9.06 -19.75
CA GLY A 490 20.68 -7.68 -20.22
C GLY A 490 19.26 -7.13 -20.08
N ASN A 491 18.26 -7.97 -19.77
CA ASN A 491 16.95 -7.47 -19.37
C ASN A 491 17.03 -6.82 -17.99
N TYR A 492 16.30 -5.73 -17.80
CA TYR A 492 16.41 -4.89 -16.62
C TYR A 492 15.09 -4.23 -16.23
N VAL A 493 15.02 -3.83 -14.97
CA VAL A 493 14.06 -2.85 -14.43
C VAL A 493 14.87 -1.76 -13.73
N GLN A 494 14.55 -0.51 -14.00
CA GLN A 494 15.13 0.65 -13.34
C GLN A 494 14.04 1.61 -12.91
N VAL A 495 14.16 2.16 -11.71
CA VAL A 495 13.36 3.30 -11.26
C VAL A 495 14.30 4.41 -10.83
N SER A 496 14.11 5.58 -11.41
CA SER A 496 14.84 6.81 -11.12
C SER A 496 14.05 7.68 -10.15
N ASN A 497 14.79 8.43 -9.31
CA ASN A 497 14.26 9.39 -8.34
C ASN A 497 13.47 8.77 -7.18
N ILE A 498 13.84 7.56 -6.76
CA ILE A 498 13.30 6.96 -5.52
C ILE A 498 13.76 7.82 -4.35
N PRO A 499 12.85 8.45 -3.59
CA PRO A 499 13.23 9.22 -2.43
C PRO A 499 13.62 8.29 -1.28
N ILE A 500 14.74 8.62 -0.64
CA ILE A 500 15.16 8.08 0.65
C ILE A 500 15.06 9.24 1.63
N HIS A 501 14.05 9.18 2.49
CA HIS A 501 13.71 10.25 3.42
C HIS A 501 13.76 9.76 4.85
N ASN A 502 14.52 10.45 5.69
CA ASN A 502 14.33 10.41 7.13
C ASN A 502 14.38 11.82 7.73
N ALA A 503 14.14 11.95 9.03
CA ALA A 503 14.14 13.25 9.72
C ALA A 503 15.46 14.06 9.59
N ALA A 504 16.58 13.43 9.21
CA ALA A 504 17.91 14.05 9.10
C ALA A 504 18.49 14.10 7.67
N LEU A 505 17.98 13.30 6.73
CA LEU A 505 18.48 13.16 5.36
C LEU A 505 17.34 13.06 4.36
N THR A 506 17.49 13.71 3.22
CA THR A 506 16.59 13.52 2.08
C THR A 506 17.40 13.57 0.80
N PHE A 507 17.52 12.42 0.14
CA PHE A 507 18.16 12.29 -1.15
C PHE A 507 17.36 11.35 -2.05
N SER A 508 17.66 11.37 -3.34
CA SER A 508 17.02 10.49 -4.32
C SER A 508 18.02 9.60 -5.04
N LEU A 509 17.59 8.37 -5.28
CA LEU A 509 18.37 7.32 -5.93
C LEU A 509 17.72 6.91 -7.25
N THR A 510 18.57 6.53 -8.21
CA THR A 510 18.21 5.62 -9.29
C THR A 510 18.64 4.22 -8.90
N ILE A 511 17.72 3.27 -8.92
CA ILE A 511 18.00 1.85 -8.67
C ILE A 511 17.71 1.09 -9.94
N SER A 512 18.70 0.34 -10.43
CA SER A 512 18.60 -0.49 -11.63
C SER A 512 19.02 -1.91 -11.32
N GLN A 513 18.21 -2.88 -11.73
CA GLN A 513 18.50 -4.29 -11.60
C GLN A 513 18.50 -4.94 -12.97
N THR A 514 19.62 -5.55 -13.33
CA THR A 514 19.83 -6.17 -14.64
C THR A 514 20.12 -7.65 -14.46
N ALA A 515 19.39 -8.52 -15.15
CA ALA A 515 19.70 -9.93 -15.21
C ALA A 515 21.05 -10.15 -15.92
N VAL A 516 21.93 -10.98 -15.35
CA VAL A 516 23.29 -11.21 -15.85
C VAL A 516 23.50 -12.70 -16.12
N GLY A 517 23.88 -13.05 -17.35
CA GLY A 517 24.31 -14.41 -17.68
C GLY A 517 23.23 -15.49 -17.53
N THR A 518 23.66 -16.71 -17.20
CA THR A 518 22.80 -17.88 -16.91
C THR A 518 22.86 -18.17 -15.41
N GLN A 519 21.74 -18.53 -14.78
CA GLN A 519 21.52 -18.80 -13.34
C GLN A 519 20.89 -17.68 -12.47
N GLY A 520 20.09 -16.77 -13.04
CA GLY A 520 19.28 -15.83 -12.24
C GLY A 520 20.13 -14.82 -11.44
N LEU A 521 21.37 -14.62 -11.86
CA LEU A 521 22.23 -13.58 -11.29
C LEU A 521 21.69 -12.21 -11.66
N VAL A 522 21.74 -11.28 -10.70
CA VAL A 522 21.31 -9.91 -10.91
C VAL A 522 22.42 -8.97 -10.49
N SER A 523 22.74 -8.02 -11.36
CA SER A 523 23.53 -6.85 -11.02
C SER A 523 22.59 -5.77 -10.51
N THR A 524 22.85 -5.25 -9.31
CA THR A 524 22.10 -4.13 -8.73
C THR A 524 22.96 -2.88 -8.72
N MET A 525 22.51 -1.84 -9.40
CA MET A 525 23.13 -0.52 -9.40
C MET A 525 22.30 0.48 -8.60
N LEU A 526 22.96 1.22 -7.72
CA LEU A 526 22.45 2.43 -7.08
C LEU A 526 23.22 3.62 -7.65
N ALA A 527 22.52 4.66 -8.08
CA ALA A 527 23.12 5.92 -8.51
C ALA A 527 22.45 7.09 -7.79
N PHE A 528 23.24 8.04 -7.30
CA PHE A 528 22.73 9.24 -6.63
C PHE A 528 22.27 10.26 -7.68
N ASN A 529 21.01 10.69 -7.58
CA ASN A 529 20.46 11.71 -8.48
C ASN A 529 20.66 13.13 -7.91
N THR A 530 20.87 13.22 -6.60
CA THR A 530 21.24 14.44 -5.88
C THR A 530 22.68 14.32 -5.40
N ASP A 531 23.44 15.41 -5.36
CA ASP A 531 24.82 15.36 -4.90
C ASP A 531 24.86 14.90 -3.43
N PRO A 532 25.37 13.70 -3.14
CA PRO A 532 25.33 13.19 -1.79
C PRO A 532 26.20 14.06 -0.86
N SER A 533 27.28 14.69 -1.37
CA SER A 533 28.16 15.60 -0.61
C SER A 533 27.48 16.83 0.00
N LEU A 534 26.24 17.13 -0.41
CA LEU A 534 25.44 18.23 0.12
C LEU A 534 24.49 17.81 1.25
N GLN A 535 24.46 16.52 1.61
CA GLN A 535 23.62 16.01 2.69
C GLN A 535 24.28 16.26 4.06
N PRO A 536 23.51 16.55 5.12
CA PRO A 536 24.05 16.70 6.48
C PRO A 536 24.85 15.47 6.91
N ASN A 537 25.79 15.62 7.86
CA ASN A 537 26.58 14.52 8.42
C ASN A 537 25.69 13.30 8.75
N GLY A 538 25.71 12.31 7.87
CA GLY A 538 24.91 11.10 7.96
C GLY A 538 24.94 10.36 6.62
N GLY A 539 24.74 9.06 6.68
CA GLY A 539 24.75 8.16 5.54
C GLY A 539 23.81 7.01 5.81
N VAL A 540 23.58 6.20 4.79
CA VAL A 540 22.81 4.96 4.95
C VAL A 540 23.73 3.77 4.73
N TYR A 541 23.49 2.71 5.49
CA TYR A 541 24.07 1.43 5.17
C TYR A 541 23.23 0.78 4.08
N TRP A 542 23.85 0.44 2.96
CA TRP A 542 23.21 -0.34 1.92
C TRP A 542 23.56 -1.81 2.06
N ILE A 543 22.55 -2.67 2.11
CA ILE A 543 22.67 -4.12 2.17
C ILE A 543 22.07 -4.71 0.87
N PRO A 544 22.88 -4.91 -0.18
CA PRO A 544 22.46 -5.68 -1.33
C PRO A 544 22.30 -7.15 -0.92
N ARG A 545 21.10 -7.71 -1.13
CA ARG A 545 20.74 -9.09 -0.83
C ARG A 545 20.51 -9.89 -2.11
N PHE A 546 20.83 -11.18 -2.03
CA PHE A 546 20.68 -12.16 -3.09
C PHE A 546 19.96 -13.40 -2.57
N ARG A 547 19.09 -14.01 -3.38
CA ARG A 547 18.41 -15.27 -3.00
C ARG A 547 19.33 -16.49 -3.06
N THR A 548 20.35 -16.42 -3.92
CA THR A 548 21.30 -17.51 -4.14
C THR A 548 22.72 -17.03 -3.89
N ALA A 549 23.52 -17.87 -3.23
CA ALA A 549 24.96 -17.68 -3.14
C ALA A 549 25.62 -18.23 -4.41
N ALA A 550 25.53 -17.49 -5.51
CA ALA A 550 26.28 -17.79 -6.72
C ALA A 550 27.77 -17.40 -6.57
N GLY A 551 28.38 -17.82 -5.46
CA GLY A 551 29.74 -17.47 -5.02
C GLY A 551 29.85 -17.25 -3.52
N TYR A 552 31.07 -17.04 -3.03
CA TYR A 552 31.34 -16.68 -1.62
C TYR A 552 31.43 -15.16 -1.40
N HIS A 553 31.47 -14.41 -2.49
CA HIS A 553 31.76 -12.98 -2.47
C HIS A 553 30.78 -12.18 -3.33
N CYS A 554 30.75 -10.88 -3.06
CA CYS A 554 30.14 -9.87 -3.91
C CYS A 554 31.20 -8.83 -4.28
N ASN A 555 31.19 -8.42 -5.55
CA ASN A 555 32.02 -7.31 -6.02
C ASN A 555 31.20 -6.04 -6.05
N VAL A 556 31.72 -4.99 -5.43
CA VAL A 556 31.13 -3.66 -5.36
C VAL A 556 32.00 -2.73 -6.18
N PHE A 557 31.51 -2.33 -7.35
CA PHE A 557 32.15 -1.35 -8.20
C PHE A 557 31.60 0.04 -7.88
N SER A 558 32.43 0.89 -7.29
CA SER A 558 32.09 2.27 -6.96
C SER A 558 32.66 3.24 -7.98
N THR A 559 31.84 4.17 -8.46
CA THR A 559 32.27 5.30 -9.30
C THR A 559 32.21 6.59 -8.49
N PHE A 560 33.24 7.42 -8.59
CA PHE A 560 33.36 8.67 -7.83
C PHE A 560 33.16 9.90 -8.73
N LYS A 561 32.78 11.03 -8.11
CA LYS A 561 32.53 12.31 -8.79
C LYS A 561 33.71 12.83 -9.62
N ASN A 562 34.95 12.48 -9.23
CA ASN A 562 36.16 12.84 -9.96
C ASN A 562 36.45 11.93 -11.19
N GLY A 563 35.55 10.99 -11.49
CA GLY A 563 35.65 10.05 -12.61
C GLY A 563 36.49 8.80 -12.32
N THR A 564 37.10 8.68 -11.14
CA THR A 564 37.80 7.46 -10.72
C THR A 564 36.82 6.37 -10.30
N SER A 565 37.30 5.13 -10.26
CA SER A 565 36.51 3.98 -9.81
C SER A 565 37.33 3.09 -8.87
N ARG A 566 36.64 2.35 -8.02
CA ARG A 566 37.21 1.36 -7.10
C ARG A 566 36.36 0.11 -7.10
N THR A 567 37.00 -1.04 -7.06
CA THR A 567 36.33 -2.32 -6.84
C THR A 567 36.70 -2.83 -5.47
N ASP A 568 35.70 -3.12 -4.66
CA ASP A 568 35.84 -3.84 -3.40
C ASP A 568 35.20 -5.22 -3.51
N THR A 569 35.73 -6.18 -2.78
CA THR A 569 35.16 -7.52 -2.67
C THR A 569 34.81 -7.77 -1.22
N PHE A 570 33.56 -8.14 -0.96
CA PHE A 570 33.06 -8.47 0.36
C PHE A 570 32.54 -9.90 0.42
N ASN A 571 32.39 -10.45 1.62
CA ASN A 571 31.80 -11.77 1.80
C ASN A 571 30.28 -11.69 1.66
N LEU A 572 29.69 -12.74 1.10
CA LEU A 572 28.27 -13.00 1.20
C LEU A 572 27.98 -13.71 2.53
N ILE A 573 27.12 -13.10 3.35
CA ILE A 573 26.71 -13.65 4.65
C ILE A 573 25.28 -14.13 4.54
N TYR A 574 25.04 -15.41 4.85
CA TYR A 574 23.69 -15.96 4.92
C TYR A 574 22.95 -15.42 6.15
N ASP A 575 21.76 -14.89 5.93
CA ASP A 575 20.81 -14.44 6.94
C ASP A 575 19.69 -15.49 7.03
N PRO A 576 19.66 -16.32 8.08
CA PRO A 576 18.65 -17.37 8.22
C PRO A 576 17.25 -16.83 8.50
N THR A 577 17.11 -15.56 8.91
CA THR A 577 15.81 -14.94 9.15
C THR A 577 15.12 -14.54 7.85
N THR A 578 15.91 -14.07 6.88
CA THR A 578 15.39 -13.68 5.56
C THR A 578 15.62 -14.75 4.49
N GLU A 579 16.38 -15.79 4.82
CA GLU A 579 16.86 -16.83 3.89
C GLU A 579 17.59 -16.24 2.67
N THR A 580 18.32 -15.15 2.87
CA THR A 580 19.06 -14.46 1.80
C THR A 580 20.55 -14.34 2.13
N TYR A 581 21.34 -13.98 1.13
CA TYR A 581 22.76 -13.68 1.27
C TYR A 581 22.98 -12.19 1.13
N GLY A 582 23.44 -11.53 2.19
CA GLY A 582 23.78 -10.11 2.19
C GLY A 582 25.24 -9.87 1.84
N CYS A 583 25.50 -8.92 0.94
CA CYS A 583 26.84 -8.40 0.67
C CYS A 583 27.27 -7.52 1.85
N ASN A 584 28.26 -7.97 2.64
CA ASN A 584 28.52 -7.37 3.93
C ASN A 584 30.02 -7.14 4.21
N ALA A 585 30.35 -5.91 4.57
CA ALA A 585 31.69 -5.54 5.01
C ALA A 585 31.92 -5.83 6.51
N ASP A 586 30.98 -5.43 7.37
CA ASP A 586 31.15 -5.36 8.85
C ASP A 586 29.87 -5.66 9.65
N ASN A 587 29.07 -6.63 9.20
CA ASN A 587 27.75 -6.92 9.76
C ASN A 587 26.71 -5.78 9.67
N ARG A 588 27.04 -4.68 8.98
CA ARG A 588 26.18 -3.48 8.83
C ARG A 588 25.87 -3.14 7.38
N GLY A 589 26.50 -3.77 6.39
CA GLY A 589 26.35 -3.43 4.97
C GLY A 589 27.45 -2.51 4.43
N ILE A 590 27.26 -2.02 3.20
CA ILE A 590 28.14 -1.09 2.50
C ILE A 590 27.76 0.33 2.92
N TRP A 591 28.70 1.06 3.51
CA TRP A 591 28.45 2.44 3.91
C TRP A 591 28.39 3.36 2.69
N LEU A 592 27.24 4.00 2.49
CA LEU A 592 27.08 5.03 1.46
C LEU A 592 27.57 6.38 2.03
N TYR A 593 28.85 6.69 1.81
CA TYR A 593 29.44 7.95 2.27
C TYR A 593 29.03 9.12 1.39
N ALA A 594 28.20 9.99 1.96
CA ALA A 594 27.69 11.19 1.33
C ALA A 594 28.52 12.45 1.71
N GLY A 595 29.77 12.34 2.18
CA GLY A 595 30.45 13.47 2.85
C GLY A 595 31.80 13.93 2.29
N ASP A 596 32.40 13.23 1.32
CA ASP A 596 33.73 13.63 0.80
C ASP A 596 33.56 14.45 -0.49
N PRO A 597 33.84 15.77 -0.49
CA PRO A 597 33.73 16.58 -1.70
C PRO A 597 34.70 16.17 -2.82
N ASN A 598 35.74 15.39 -2.52
CA ASN A 598 36.75 14.90 -3.47
C ASN A 598 36.56 13.42 -3.88
N TYR A 599 35.82 12.64 -3.09
CA TYR A 599 35.57 11.19 -3.28
C TYR A 599 34.10 10.80 -3.05
N ALA A 600 33.15 11.69 -3.38
CA ALA A 600 31.73 11.37 -3.31
C ALA A 600 31.38 10.27 -4.33
N VAL A 601 30.76 9.19 -3.86
CA VAL A 601 30.31 8.09 -4.72
C VAL A 601 29.09 8.55 -5.53
N THR A 602 29.17 8.45 -6.85
CA THR A 602 28.05 8.77 -7.77
C THR A 602 27.21 7.56 -8.07
N SER A 603 27.82 6.37 -8.11
CA SER A 603 27.10 5.11 -8.26
C SER A 603 27.89 3.93 -7.67
N MET A 604 27.16 2.90 -7.26
CA MET A 604 27.69 1.61 -6.88
C MET A 604 26.95 0.51 -7.64
N THR A 605 27.69 -0.45 -8.18
CA THR A 605 27.14 -1.65 -8.82
C THR A 605 27.61 -2.87 -8.07
N VAL A 606 26.68 -3.74 -7.69
CA VAL A 606 26.97 -4.97 -6.98
C VAL A 606 26.53 -6.17 -7.79
N THR A 607 27.46 -7.10 -7.96
CA THR A 607 27.24 -8.39 -8.60
C THR A 607 27.79 -9.47 -7.68
N SER A 608 27.04 -10.56 -7.49
CA SER A 608 27.60 -11.75 -6.84
C SER A 608 28.67 -12.38 -7.75
N SER A 609 29.74 -12.88 -7.15
CA SER A 609 30.87 -13.47 -7.88
C SER A 609 31.39 -14.71 -7.19
N ILE A 610 31.77 -15.70 -8.01
CA ILE A 610 32.45 -16.93 -7.58
C ILE A 610 33.83 -16.61 -7.01
#